data_AF-A0A958RM86-F1
#
_entry.id   AF-A0A958RM86-F1
#
_cell.length_a   1.000
_cell.length_b   1.000
_cell.length_c   1.000
_cell.angle_alpha   90.00
_cell.angle_beta   90.00
_cell.angle_gamma   90.00
#
_symmetry.space_group_name_H-M   'P 1'
#
loop_
_entity.id
_entity.type
_entity.pdbx_description
1 polymer ?
#
loop_
_entity_poly.entity_id
_entity_poly.type
_entity_poly.pdbx_seq_one_letter_code
_entity_poly.pdbx_strand_id
1 'polypeptide(L)'
;MAKKVKTTLKKRKVLVLFRQGTESAKKVALEAAKWLGDQGIEVFSHQDQTLSKTIKSATKQTLDSLDLLLVLGGDGTYLEAVRFLEGRKIPILGVNMGSLGFLTETRLDDLYPVLELALAGKMEMRPRAMIQVKVKRKGKTRVECTALNDVVIERGGGNHMITLSAFCEKLHVCDYKADGLIIAAPTGSTAYNLAAGGPILHPEVKSFVVTPICPHSL
;
A
#
# COMPACT_ATOMS: atom_id res chain seq x y z
N MET A 1 21.05 -9.26 -13.29
CA MET A 1 20.71 -8.23 -12.28
C MET A 1 19.77 -7.23 -12.93
N ALA A 2 18.55 -7.04 -12.43
CA ALA A 2 17.64 -6.03 -12.95
C ALA A 2 18.21 -4.63 -12.70
N LYS A 3 18.16 -3.73 -13.69
CA LYS A 3 18.60 -2.33 -13.51
C LYS A 3 17.80 -1.72 -12.36
N LYS A 4 18.49 -1.31 -11.28
CA LYS A 4 17.90 -0.54 -10.19
C LYS A 4 17.34 0.77 -10.78
N VAL A 5 16.03 0.91 -10.80
CA VAL A 5 15.39 2.12 -11.30
C VAL A 5 15.52 3.18 -10.21
N LYS A 6 16.18 4.28 -10.54
CA LYS A 6 16.37 5.39 -9.61
C LYS A 6 15.14 6.30 -9.59
N THR A 7 14.84 6.92 -8.46
CA THR A 7 13.84 8.00 -8.43
C THR A 7 14.29 9.15 -9.33
N THR A 8 13.34 9.83 -9.98
CA THR A 8 13.63 11.10 -10.64
C THR A 8 12.38 11.97 -10.54
N LEU A 9 12.47 13.06 -9.78
CA LEU A 9 11.37 14.02 -9.59
C LEU A 9 11.37 15.05 -10.73
N LYS A 10 11.02 14.62 -11.95
CA LYS A 10 11.10 15.45 -13.17
C LYS A 10 10.05 16.55 -13.21
N LYS A 11 8.84 16.27 -12.73
CA LYS A 11 7.69 17.19 -12.74
C LYS A 11 7.69 18.12 -11.52
N ARG A 12 8.51 17.83 -10.50
CA ARG A 12 8.63 18.55 -9.22
C ARG A 12 7.30 18.66 -8.47
N LYS A 13 6.52 17.58 -8.49
CA LYS A 13 5.21 17.50 -7.83
C LYS A 13 5.17 16.36 -6.83
N VAL A 14 4.90 16.70 -5.57
CA VAL A 14 4.86 15.74 -4.46
C VAL A 14 3.50 15.83 -3.78
N LEU A 15 2.92 14.67 -3.49
CA LEU A 15 1.74 14.58 -2.64
C LEU A 15 2.15 14.19 -1.24
N VAL A 16 1.63 14.90 -0.23
CA VAL A 16 1.81 14.57 1.18
C VAL A 16 0.50 13.99 1.73
N LEU A 17 0.59 12.79 2.28
CA LEU A 17 -0.50 12.10 2.96
C LEU A 17 -0.03 11.75 4.36
N PHE A 18 -0.82 12.07 5.38
CA PHE A 18 -0.45 11.81 6.77
C PHE A 18 -1.55 11.06 7.53
N ARG A 19 -1.21 10.49 8.70
CA ARG A 19 -2.20 9.80 9.55
C ARG A 19 -3.27 10.78 10.04
N GLN A 20 -4.53 10.55 9.67
CA GLN A 20 -5.66 11.36 10.13
C GLN A 20 -5.84 11.26 11.67
N GLY A 21 -6.41 12.31 12.27
CA GLY A 21 -6.67 12.39 13.71
C GLY A 21 -5.41 12.47 14.58
N THR A 22 -4.23 12.72 13.99
CA THR A 22 -2.96 12.82 14.71
C THR A 22 -2.33 14.19 14.48
N GLU A 23 -2.38 15.07 15.50
CA GLU A 23 -1.85 16.44 15.38
C GLU A 23 -0.34 16.48 15.10
N SER A 24 0.43 15.57 15.69
CA SER A 24 1.88 15.48 15.42
C SER A 24 2.17 15.13 13.96
N ALA A 25 1.39 14.23 13.35
CA ALA A 25 1.53 13.88 11.94
C ALA A 25 1.20 15.06 11.02
N LYS A 26 0.15 15.84 11.36
CA LYS A 26 -0.22 17.05 10.63
C LYS A 26 0.87 18.13 10.73
N LYS A 27 1.45 18.33 11.92
CA LYS A 27 2.54 19.28 12.13
C LYS A 27 3.76 18.93 11.26
N VAL A 28 4.19 17.67 11.29
CA VAL A 28 5.30 17.20 10.44
C VAL A 28 4.97 17.31 8.95
N ALA A 29 3.72 17.01 8.55
CA ALA A 29 3.28 17.18 7.18
C ALA A 29 3.38 18.64 6.71
N LEU A 30 3.05 19.60 7.58
CA LEU A 30 3.19 21.02 7.29
C LEU A 30 4.65 21.44 7.16
N GLU A 31 5.51 20.99 8.06
CA GLU A 31 6.95 21.25 8.03
C GLU A 31 7.61 20.67 6.75
N ALA A 32 7.29 19.42 6.43
CA ALA A 32 7.74 18.76 5.21
C ALA A 32 7.24 19.47 3.95
N ALA A 33 5.96 19.87 3.91
CA ALA A 33 5.40 20.61 2.79
C ALA A 33 6.08 21.97 2.60
N LYS A 34 6.35 22.69 3.69
CA LYS A 34 7.10 23.95 3.64
C LYS A 34 8.50 23.74 3.10
N TRP A 35 9.23 22.77 3.65
CA TRP A 35 10.59 22.44 3.21
C TRP A 35 10.64 22.06 1.74
N LEU A 36 9.70 21.23 1.26
CA LEU A 36 9.58 20.88 -0.16
C LEU A 36 9.30 22.13 -1.02
N GLY A 37 8.43 23.03 -0.56
CA GLY A 37 8.16 24.31 -1.20
C GLY A 37 9.40 25.20 -1.31
N ASP A 38 10.21 25.28 -0.26
CA ASP A 38 11.49 26.01 -0.24
C ASP A 38 12.50 25.40 -1.24
N GLN A 39 12.40 24.09 -1.49
CA GLN A 39 13.13 23.39 -2.56
C GLN A 39 12.46 23.54 -3.94
N GLY A 40 11.49 24.43 -4.13
CA GLY A 40 10.82 24.67 -5.42
C GLY A 40 9.97 23.51 -5.92
N ILE A 41 9.37 22.74 -5.02
CA ILE A 41 8.49 21.61 -5.33
C ILE A 41 7.05 22.03 -5.09
N GLU A 42 6.17 21.72 -6.05
CA GLU A 42 4.73 21.92 -5.89
C GLU A 42 4.16 20.79 -5.01
N VAL A 43 3.55 21.17 -3.89
CA VAL A 43 3.02 20.22 -2.90
C VAL A 43 1.50 20.15 -2.96
N PHE A 44 0.98 18.92 -2.92
CA PHE A 44 -0.45 18.62 -2.85
C PHE A 44 -0.78 17.80 -1.61
N SER A 45 -2.02 17.87 -1.13
CA SER A 45 -2.53 16.99 -0.05
C SER A 45 -3.50 15.94 -0.58
N HIS A 46 -3.76 14.89 0.21
CA HIS A 46 -4.87 13.99 -0.04
C HIS A 46 -6.21 14.73 -0.05
N GLN A 47 -7.18 14.28 -0.85
CA GLN A 47 -8.48 14.97 -1.03
C GLN A 47 -9.27 15.15 0.28
N ASP A 48 -9.19 14.16 1.17
CA ASP A 48 -9.88 14.16 2.47
C ASP A 48 -9.03 14.83 3.57
N GLN A 49 -7.89 15.44 3.24
CA GLN A 49 -6.98 16.06 4.18
C GLN A 49 -6.77 17.54 3.86
N THR A 50 -7.13 18.41 4.81
CA THR A 50 -6.76 19.83 4.75
C THR A 50 -5.44 20.03 5.49
N LEU A 51 -4.36 20.15 4.72
CA LEU A 51 -3.03 20.41 5.28
C LEU A 51 -2.88 21.90 5.65
N SER A 52 -3.09 22.80 4.68
CA SER A 52 -3.14 24.25 4.87
C SER A 52 -4.11 24.89 3.88
N LYS A 53 -4.42 26.19 4.04
CA LYS A 53 -5.25 26.93 3.07
C LYS A 53 -4.56 27.17 1.71
N THR A 54 -3.24 27.08 1.67
CA THR A 54 -2.42 27.37 0.48
C THR A 54 -2.07 26.13 -0.32
N ILE A 55 -2.10 24.95 0.31
CA ILE A 55 -1.81 23.67 -0.33
C ILE A 55 -3.10 23.11 -0.92
N LYS A 56 -3.06 22.79 -2.21
CA LYS A 56 -4.21 22.26 -2.94
C LYS A 56 -4.35 20.75 -2.70
N SER A 57 -5.59 20.29 -2.58
CA SER A 57 -5.90 18.87 -2.63
C SER A 57 -5.62 18.29 -4.02
N ALA A 58 -5.11 17.08 -4.07
CA ALA A 58 -4.82 16.38 -5.31
C ALA A 58 -6.10 15.97 -6.04
N THR A 59 -6.12 16.21 -7.35
CA THR A 59 -7.15 15.74 -8.28
C THR A 59 -6.65 14.53 -9.08
N LYS A 60 -7.53 13.86 -9.84
CA LYS A 60 -7.11 12.79 -10.77
C LYS A 60 -6.01 13.25 -11.74
N GLN A 61 -6.15 14.45 -12.31
CA GLN A 61 -5.12 15.04 -13.18
C GLN A 61 -3.82 15.33 -12.42
N THR A 62 -3.92 15.74 -11.15
CA THR A 62 -2.75 15.96 -10.31
C THR A 62 -1.97 14.66 -10.16
N LEU A 63 -2.66 13.56 -9.84
CA LEU A 63 -2.06 12.23 -9.66
C LEU A 63 -1.23 11.81 -10.88
N ASP A 64 -1.74 11.97 -12.10
CA ASP A 64 -1.01 11.62 -13.33
C ASP A 64 0.29 12.43 -13.52
N SER A 65 0.41 13.56 -12.83
CA SER A 65 1.58 14.45 -12.84
C SER A 65 2.46 14.37 -11.58
N LEU A 66 2.17 13.50 -10.63
CA LEU A 66 3.01 13.32 -9.45
C LEU A 66 4.29 12.56 -9.77
N ASP A 67 5.37 12.92 -9.10
CA ASP A 67 6.62 12.17 -9.12
C ASP A 67 6.82 11.32 -7.86
N LEU A 68 6.18 11.69 -6.74
CA LEU A 68 6.34 11.02 -5.46
C LEU A 68 5.09 11.25 -4.58
N LEU A 69 4.72 10.24 -3.81
CA LEU A 69 3.79 10.34 -2.70
C LEU A 69 4.55 10.11 -1.39
N LEU A 70 4.60 11.13 -0.54
CA LEU A 70 5.15 11.08 0.81
C LEU A 70 4.05 10.67 1.79
N VAL A 71 4.26 9.57 2.50
CA VAL A 71 3.38 9.05 3.55
C VAL A 71 4.02 9.31 4.91
N LEU A 72 3.29 10.00 5.79
CA LEU A 72 3.70 10.28 7.17
C LEU A 72 2.76 9.55 8.13
N GLY A 73 3.13 8.34 8.55
CA GLY A 73 2.24 7.47 9.32
C GLY A 73 2.75 6.04 9.46
N GLY A 74 1.82 5.11 9.66
CA GLY A 74 2.11 3.67 9.71
C GLY A 74 1.70 2.95 8.43
N ASP A 75 1.76 1.61 8.48
CA ASP A 75 1.39 0.75 7.35
C ASP A 75 -0.07 0.97 6.88
N GLY A 76 -1.00 1.25 7.80
CA GLY A 76 -2.38 1.58 7.45
C GLY A 76 -2.50 2.85 6.57
N THR A 77 -1.72 3.87 6.90
CA THR A 77 -1.62 5.12 6.12
C THR A 77 -0.95 4.87 4.76
N TYR A 78 0.03 3.97 4.71
CA TYR A 78 0.64 3.53 3.46
C TYR A 78 -0.37 2.81 2.55
N LEU A 79 -1.19 1.92 3.11
CA LEU A 79 -2.24 1.22 2.36
C LEU A 79 -3.35 2.16 1.87
N GLU A 80 -3.66 3.23 2.61
CA GLU A 80 -4.53 4.31 2.16
C GLU A 80 -3.94 5.00 0.92
N ALA A 81 -2.66 5.36 0.96
CA ALA A 81 -1.97 5.95 -0.19
C ALA A 81 -2.00 5.03 -1.42
N VAL A 82 -1.72 3.74 -1.25
CA VAL A 82 -1.75 2.77 -2.36
C VAL A 82 -3.14 2.68 -3.01
N ARG A 83 -4.21 2.68 -2.21
CA ARG A 83 -5.59 2.72 -2.72
C ARG A 83 -5.88 4.01 -3.48
N PHE A 84 -5.44 5.13 -2.93
CA PHE A 84 -5.62 6.45 -3.54
C PHE A 84 -4.94 6.59 -4.91
N LEU A 85 -3.83 5.87 -5.14
CA LEU A 85 -3.16 5.88 -6.43
C LEU A 85 -3.92 5.16 -7.56
N GLU A 86 -4.92 4.32 -7.24
CA GLU A 86 -5.72 3.57 -8.21
C GLU A 86 -4.86 2.79 -9.25
N GLY A 87 -3.75 2.21 -8.82
CA GLY A 87 -2.84 1.44 -9.69
C GLY A 87 -1.83 2.26 -10.49
N ARG A 88 -1.78 3.59 -10.31
CA ARG A 88 -0.71 4.43 -10.87
C ARG A 88 0.65 4.05 -10.29
N LYS A 89 1.67 4.03 -11.15
CA LYS A 89 3.05 3.68 -10.79
C LYS A 89 3.81 4.87 -10.23
N ILE A 90 3.24 5.53 -9.21
CA ILE A 90 3.88 6.64 -8.52
C ILE A 90 4.67 6.07 -7.33
N PRO A 91 5.96 6.38 -7.19
CA PRO A 91 6.75 5.97 -6.04
C PRO A 91 6.14 6.48 -4.73
N ILE A 92 6.17 5.64 -3.69
CA ILE A 92 5.72 5.99 -2.34
C ILE A 92 6.94 5.97 -1.41
N LEU A 93 7.18 7.08 -0.71
CA LEU A 93 8.13 7.17 0.39
C LEU A 93 7.35 7.15 1.71
N GLY A 94 7.49 6.07 2.47
CA GLY A 94 6.83 5.90 3.76
C GLY A 94 7.74 6.24 4.93
N VAL A 95 7.33 7.21 5.75
CA VAL A 95 8.02 7.63 6.97
C VAL A 95 7.16 7.31 8.18
N ASN A 96 7.78 6.59 9.11
CA ASN A 96 7.17 6.10 10.32
C ASN A 96 7.03 7.20 11.38
N MET A 97 5.83 7.33 11.93
CA MET A 97 5.49 8.30 12.98
C MET A 97 5.15 7.63 14.33
N GLY A 98 5.65 6.42 14.57
CA GLY A 98 5.39 5.60 15.75
C GLY A 98 6.31 4.39 15.85
N SER A 99 5.74 3.19 16.07
CA SER A 99 6.49 1.93 16.05
C SER A 99 6.88 1.55 14.62
N LEU A 100 8.10 1.03 14.43
CA LEU A 100 8.61 0.56 13.13
C LEU A 100 7.61 -0.40 12.47
N GLY A 101 7.23 -0.10 11.22
CA GLY A 101 6.28 -0.86 10.40
C GLY A 101 7.00 -1.57 9.26
N PHE A 102 6.29 -2.43 8.54
CA PHE A 102 6.87 -3.21 7.44
C PHE A 102 6.92 -2.43 6.12
N LEU A 103 6.02 -1.46 5.92
CA LEU A 103 5.96 -0.61 4.73
C LEU A 103 6.59 0.77 4.96
N THR A 104 6.52 1.27 6.19
CA THR A 104 7.13 2.55 6.60
C THR A 104 8.45 2.30 7.33
N GLU A 105 9.49 1.96 6.57
CA GLU A 105 10.83 1.64 7.09
C GLU A 105 11.64 2.89 7.48
N THR A 106 11.34 4.07 6.91
CA THR A 106 12.09 5.31 7.16
C THR A 106 11.66 5.92 8.50
N ARG A 107 12.60 6.29 9.38
CA ARG A 107 12.30 6.96 10.64
C ARG A 107 12.07 8.46 10.41
N LEU A 108 11.34 9.11 11.31
CA LEU A 108 11.12 10.56 11.24
C LEU A 108 12.43 11.36 11.22
N ASP A 109 13.43 10.94 12.00
CA ASP A 109 14.75 11.60 12.05
C ASP A 109 15.48 11.58 10.69
N ASP A 110 15.15 10.61 9.84
CA ASP A 110 15.74 10.44 8.50
C ASP A 110 14.90 11.09 7.38
N LEU A 111 13.77 11.74 7.71
CA LEU A 111 12.82 12.31 6.74
C LEU A 111 13.52 13.23 5.72
N TYR A 112 14.21 14.26 6.20
CA TYR A 112 14.84 15.24 5.32
C TYR A 112 16.05 14.67 4.56
N PRO A 113 16.98 13.93 5.19
CA PRO A 113 18.04 13.24 4.45
C PRO A 113 17.52 12.34 3.32
N VAL A 114 16.45 11.58 3.57
CA VAL A 114 15.86 10.71 2.55
C VAL A 114 15.15 11.50 1.45
N LEU A 115 14.48 12.61 1.78
CA LEU A 115 13.89 13.51 0.79
C LEU A 115 14.96 14.16 -0.11
N GLU A 116 16.11 14.56 0.44
CA GLU A 116 17.24 15.07 -0.34
C GLU A 116 17.77 14.02 -1.31
N LEU A 117 17.90 12.76 -0.88
CA LEU A 117 18.26 11.65 -1.76
C LEU A 117 17.22 11.42 -2.85
N ALA A 118 15.93 11.53 -2.53
CA ALA A 118 14.85 11.40 -3.49
C ALA A 118 14.96 12.50 -4.57
N LEU A 119 15.17 13.75 -4.14
CA LEU A 119 15.34 14.92 -5.01
C LEU A 119 16.57 14.84 -5.90
N ALA A 120 17.67 14.33 -5.36
CA ALA A 120 18.90 14.09 -6.12
C ALA A 120 18.79 12.88 -7.08
N GLY A 121 17.65 12.16 -7.10
CA GLY A 121 17.46 10.96 -7.88
C GLY A 121 18.38 9.81 -7.48
N LYS A 122 18.73 9.73 -6.19
CA LYS A 122 19.66 8.75 -5.62
C LYS A 122 18.94 7.62 -4.88
N MET A 123 17.62 7.63 -4.80
CA MET A 123 16.86 6.54 -4.18
C MET A 123 16.70 5.36 -5.14
N GLU A 124 16.73 4.16 -4.57
CA GLU A 124 16.41 2.93 -5.26
C GLU A 124 14.92 2.62 -5.14
N MET A 125 14.26 2.39 -6.27
CA MET A 125 12.87 1.92 -6.25
C MET A 125 12.81 0.41 -6.09
N ARG A 126 12.01 -0.04 -5.11
CA ARG A 126 11.72 -1.45 -4.88
C ARG A 126 10.31 -1.78 -5.33
N PRO A 127 10.12 -2.52 -6.44
CA PRO A 127 8.78 -2.90 -6.88
C PRO A 127 8.13 -3.84 -5.85
N ARG A 128 6.82 -3.68 -5.63
CA ARG A 128 6.03 -4.57 -4.79
C ARG A 128 4.97 -5.25 -5.67
N ALA A 129 4.83 -6.56 -5.56
CA ALA A 129 3.76 -7.29 -6.22
C ALA A 129 2.40 -6.91 -5.59
N MET A 130 1.36 -6.83 -6.44
CA MET A 130 -0.02 -6.60 -6.01
C MET A 130 -0.91 -7.68 -6.61
N ILE A 131 -1.98 -8.03 -5.90
CA ILE A 131 -3.00 -8.95 -6.37
C ILE A 131 -4.07 -8.14 -7.12
N GLN A 132 -4.38 -8.54 -8.35
CA GLN A 132 -5.56 -8.05 -9.06
C GLN A 132 -6.73 -8.99 -8.79
N VAL A 133 -7.87 -8.43 -8.38
CA VAL A 133 -9.05 -9.19 -7.96
C VAL A 133 -10.21 -8.88 -8.90
N LYS A 134 -10.90 -9.94 -9.33
CA LYS A 134 -12.16 -9.84 -10.07
C LYS A 134 -13.21 -10.73 -9.43
N VAL A 135 -14.24 -10.12 -8.86
CA VAL A 135 -15.38 -10.86 -8.32
C VAL A 135 -16.41 -11.02 -9.43
N LYS A 136 -16.70 -12.27 -9.81
CA LYS A 136 -17.68 -12.58 -10.86
C LYS A 136 -18.90 -13.28 -10.27
N ARG A 137 -20.09 -12.88 -10.74
CA ARG A 137 -21.36 -13.55 -10.41
C ARG A 137 -22.16 -13.79 -11.68
N LYS A 138 -22.51 -15.05 -11.95
CA LYS A 138 -23.19 -15.49 -13.19
C LYS A 138 -22.46 -14.99 -14.46
N GLY A 139 -21.14 -15.20 -14.51
CA GLY A 139 -20.29 -14.79 -15.63
C GLY A 139 -19.96 -13.29 -15.73
N LYS A 140 -20.66 -12.40 -15.00
CA LYS A 140 -20.44 -10.95 -15.05
C LYS A 140 -19.51 -10.48 -13.92
N THR A 141 -18.53 -9.64 -14.25
CA THR A 141 -17.68 -8.94 -13.26
C THR A 141 -18.54 -7.95 -12.48
N ARG A 142 -18.47 -8.03 -11.15
CA ARG A 142 -19.18 -7.16 -10.20
C ARG A 142 -18.25 -6.18 -9.52
N VAL A 143 -17.05 -6.64 -9.18
CA VAL A 143 -16.01 -5.85 -8.55
C VAL A 143 -14.69 -6.15 -9.24
N GLU A 144 -13.92 -5.11 -9.48
CA GLU A 144 -12.52 -5.19 -9.90
C GLU A 144 -11.71 -4.25 -9.01
N CYS A 145 -10.68 -4.77 -8.37
CA CYS A 145 -9.82 -4.00 -7.48
C CYS A 145 -8.41 -4.61 -7.40
N THR A 146 -7.53 -3.94 -6.65
CA THR A 146 -6.18 -4.42 -6.38
C THR A 146 -5.89 -4.42 -4.89
N ALA A 147 -5.07 -5.35 -4.43
CA ALA A 147 -4.61 -5.45 -3.05
C ALA A 147 -3.08 -5.51 -2.98
N LEU A 148 -2.47 -4.72 -2.08
CA LEU A 148 -1.03 -4.80 -1.81
C LEU A 148 -0.70 -5.93 -0.84
N ASN A 149 -1.51 -6.09 0.21
CA ASN A 149 -1.30 -7.11 1.22
C ASN A 149 -2.00 -8.39 0.83
N ASP A 150 -3.31 -8.43 1.01
CA ASP A 150 -4.09 -9.65 0.94
C ASP A 150 -5.52 -9.41 0.45
N VAL A 151 -6.15 -10.53 0.05
CA VAL A 151 -7.55 -10.64 -0.30
C VAL A 151 -8.14 -11.68 0.63
N VAL A 152 -9.19 -11.30 1.35
CA VAL A 152 -9.84 -12.17 2.33
C VAL A 152 -11.24 -12.51 1.84
N ILE A 153 -11.54 -13.80 1.79
CA ILE A 153 -12.88 -14.33 1.56
C ILE A 153 -13.33 -14.93 2.89
N GLU A 154 -14.35 -14.39 3.52
CA GLU A 154 -14.81 -14.84 4.85
C GLU A 154 -16.32 -15.09 4.88
N ARG A 155 -16.77 -15.83 5.90
CA ARG A 155 -18.18 -16.16 6.15
C ARG A 155 -19.08 -14.96 6.48
N GLY A 156 -18.51 -13.77 6.65
CA GLY A 156 -19.23 -12.58 7.10
C GLY A 156 -19.87 -12.79 8.47
N GLY A 157 -21.08 -12.24 8.68
CA GLY A 157 -21.78 -12.34 9.96
C GLY A 157 -22.44 -13.69 10.28
N GLY A 158 -22.30 -14.70 9.41
CA GLY A 158 -22.90 -16.03 9.65
C GLY A 158 -22.05 -16.87 10.60
N ASN A 159 -22.66 -17.70 11.45
CA ASN A 159 -21.97 -18.55 12.43
C ASN A 159 -21.55 -19.94 11.90
N HIS A 160 -21.53 -20.13 10.58
CA HIS A 160 -21.16 -21.41 9.98
C HIS A 160 -19.89 -21.26 9.12
N MET A 161 -19.10 -22.32 9.04
CA MET A 161 -18.00 -22.37 8.07
C MET A 161 -18.53 -22.25 6.64
N ILE A 162 -17.69 -21.76 5.76
CA ILE A 162 -17.94 -21.74 4.31
C ILE A 162 -17.11 -22.82 3.63
N THR A 163 -17.63 -23.33 2.52
CA THR A 163 -16.87 -24.22 1.62
C THR A 163 -16.36 -23.40 0.45
N LEU A 164 -15.04 -23.41 0.24
CA LEU A 164 -14.36 -22.66 -0.82
C LEU A 164 -13.56 -23.61 -1.70
N SER A 165 -13.96 -23.75 -2.96
CA SER A 165 -13.20 -24.51 -3.96
C SER A 165 -12.11 -23.64 -4.58
N ALA A 166 -10.86 -24.08 -4.47
CA ALA A 166 -9.72 -23.38 -5.04
C ALA A 166 -9.32 -23.99 -6.37
N PHE A 167 -9.12 -23.12 -7.36
CA PHE A 167 -8.66 -23.49 -8.69
C PHE A 167 -7.40 -22.69 -9.04
N CYS A 168 -6.40 -23.36 -9.58
CA CYS A 168 -5.29 -22.71 -10.28
C CYS A 168 -5.58 -22.84 -11.78
N GLU A 169 -5.84 -21.70 -12.42
CA GLU A 169 -6.35 -21.66 -13.80
C GLU A 169 -7.67 -22.44 -13.96
N LYS A 170 -7.60 -23.66 -14.51
CA LYS A 170 -8.75 -24.57 -14.69
C LYS A 170 -8.64 -25.84 -13.84
N LEU A 171 -7.52 -26.01 -13.12
CA LEU A 171 -7.27 -27.21 -12.32
C LEU A 171 -7.79 -27.00 -10.91
N HIS A 172 -8.63 -27.93 -10.44
CA HIS A 172 -9.06 -27.99 -9.05
C HIS A 172 -7.87 -28.38 -8.18
N VAL A 173 -7.63 -27.61 -7.13
CA VAL A 173 -6.52 -27.85 -6.20
C VAL A 173 -7.05 -28.55 -4.95
N CYS A 174 -8.03 -27.94 -4.29
CA CYS A 174 -8.66 -28.48 -3.08
C CYS A 174 -9.92 -27.68 -2.72
N ASP A 175 -10.72 -28.26 -1.82
CA ASP A 175 -11.84 -27.59 -1.17
C ASP A 175 -11.50 -27.29 0.29
N TYR A 176 -11.66 -26.03 0.69
CA TYR A 176 -11.46 -25.58 2.06
C TYR A 176 -12.80 -25.51 2.80
N LYS A 177 -12.87 -26.13 3.98
CA LYS A 177 -13.93 -25.88 4.97
C LYS A 177 -13.34 -25.08 6.11
N ALA A 178 -13.63 -23.78 6.16
CA ALA A 178 -12.95 -22.82 7.02
C ALA A 178 -13.85 -21.61 7.31
N ASP A 179 -13.42 -20.76 8.24
CA ASP A 179 -14.06 -19.45 8.48
C ASP A 179 -13.80 -18.48 7.31
N GLY A 180 -12.69 -18.70 6.60
CA GLY A 180 -12.34 -17.95 5.41
C GLY A 180 -11.04 -18.42 4.76
N LEU A 181 -10.62 -17.71 3.72
CA LEU A 181 -9.40 -17.95 2.98
C LEU A 181 -8.70 -16.62 2.69
N ILE A 182 -7.42 -16.55 3.01
CA ILE A 182 -6.56 -15.40 2.73
C ILE A 182 -5.70 -15.73 1.51
N ILE A 183 -5.66 -14.83 0.54
CA ILE A 183 -4.70 -14.86 -0.56
C ILE A 183 -3.80 -13.64 -0.39
N ALA A 184 -2.54 -13.86 0.01
CA ALA A 184 -1.61 -12.79 0.34
C ALA A 184 -0.47 -12.69 -0.68
N ALA A 185 -0.15 -11.46 -1.08
CA ALA A 185 1.09 -11.14 -1.78
C ALA A 185 2.28 -11.23 -0.80
N PRO A 186 3.53 -11.24 -1.29
CA PRO A 186 4.70 -11.32 -0.41
C PRO A 186 4.73 -10.21 0.64
N THR A 187 4.33 -8.99 0.25
CA THR A 187 4.19 -7.85 1.15
C THR A 187 3.17 -8.09 2.26
N GLY A 188 2.03 -8.71 1.94
CA GLY A 188 0.98 -9.03 2.92
C GLY A 188 1.25 -10.28 3.76
N SER A 189 2.33 -11.02 3.47
CA SER A 189 2.66 -12.24 4.22
C SER A 189 2.90 -11.96 5.72
N THR A 190 3.31 -10.75 6.06
CA THR A 190 3.55 -10.25 7.43
C THR A 190 2.32 -9.58 8.06
N ALA A 191 1.20 -9.49 7.33
CA ALA A 191 -0.05 -8.89 7.79
C ALA A 191 -1.02 -9.97 8.31
N TYR A 192 -2.26 -10.02 7.81
CA TYR A 192 -3.27 -10.95 8.32
C TYR A 192 -2.89 -12.42 8.08
N ASN A 193 -2.19 -12.68 6.97
CA ASN A 193 -1.62 -13.99 6.68
C ASN A 193 -0.77 -14.55 7.84
N LEU A 194 0.11 -13.74 8.43
CA LEU A 194 0.95 -14.17 9.54
C LEU A 194 0.12 -14.51 10.78
N ALA A 195 -0.89 -13.69 11.09
CA ALA A 195 -1.80 -13.94 12.20
C ALA A 195 -2.64 -15.20 12.01
N ALA A 196 -2.93 -15.60 10.76
CA ALA A 196 -3.60 -16.85 10.41
C ALA A 196 -2.66 -18.07 10.33
N GLY A 197 -1.38 -17.93 10.67
CA GLY A 197 -0.40 -19.03 10.66
C GLY A 197 0.26 -19.28 9.31
N GLY A 198 0.09 -18.39 8.34
CA GLY A 198 0.77 -18.46 7.05
C GLY A 198 2.27 -18.10 7.13
N PRO A 199 3.10 -18.53 6.17
CA PRO A 199 4.53 -18.26 6.14
C PRO A 199 4.84 -16.80 5.81
N ILE A 200 6.02 -16.34 6.25
CA ILE A 200 6.61 -15.06 5.84
C ILE A 200 7.31 -15.23 4.49
N LEU A 201 7.04 -14.32 3.56
CA LEU A 201 7.67 -14.28 2.24
C LEU A 201 8.54 -13.03 2.10
N HIS A 202 9.71 -13.19 1.47
CA HIS A 202 10.52 -12.04 1.10
C HIS A 202 9.81 -11.22 -0.01
N PRO A 203 9.78 -9.87 0.04
CA PRO A 203 9.02 -9.04 -0.90
C PRO A 203 9.29 -9.25 -2.39
N GLU A 204 10.49 -9.72 -2.74
CA GLU A 204 10.91 -9.96 -4.13
C GLU A 204 10.50 -11.34 -4.68
N VAL A 205 9.97 -12.23 -3.84
CA VAL A 205 9.50 -13.56 -4.27
C VAL A 205 8.29 -13.39 -5.19
N LYS A 206 8.32 -14.03 -6.36
CA LYS A 206 7.19 -14.01 -7.32
C LYS A 206 6.19 -15.10 -6.99
N SER A 207 5.52 -14.98 -5.86
CA SER A 207 4.47 -15.91 -5.41
C SER A 207 3.37 -15.16 -4.68
N PHE A 208 2.22 -15.80 -4.55
CA PHE A 208 1.26 -15.51 -3.49
C PHE A 208 1.17 -16.73 -2.57
N VAL A 209 0.58 -16.55 -1.39
CA VAL A 209 0.28 -17.62 -0.45
C VAL A 209 -1.22 -17.68 -0.20
N VAL A 210 -1.73 -18.90 -0.03
CA VAL A 210 -3.13 -19.18 0.30
C VAL A 210 -3.16 -19.79 1.69
N THR A 211 -3.83 -19.11 2.61
CA THR A 211 -3.87 -19.48 4.04
C THR A 211 -5.32 -19.56 4.51
N PRO A 212 -5.84 -20.73 4.89
CA PRO A 212 -7.19 -20.85 5.44
C PRO A 212 -7.27 -20.27 6.85
N ILE A 213 -8.41 -19.66 7.18
CA ILE A 213 -8.70 -19.12 8.51
C ILE A 213 -9.47 -20.18 9.29
N CYS A 214 -8.87 -20.71 10.35
CA CYS A 214 -9.47 -21.75 11.21
C CYS A 214 -10.08 -22.93 10.41
N PRO A 215 -9.28 -23.65 9.59
CA PRO A 215 -9.80 -24.76 8.79
C PRO A 215 -10.24 -25.94 9.68
N HIS A 216 -11.31 -26.63 9.27
CA HIS A 216 -11.74 -27.87 9.92
C HIS A 216 -10.88 -29.09 9.51
N SER A 217 -10.25 -29.04 8.34
CA SER A 217 -9.37 -30.14 7.88
C SER A 217 -7.91 -29.72 8.07
N LEU A 218 -7.12 -30.61 8.70
CA LEU A 218 -5.66 -30.52 8.80
C LEU A 218 -5.02 -30.88 7.46
#